data_AF-W1NYV9-F1
#
_entry.id   AF-W1NYV9-F1
#
_cell.length_a   1.000
_cell.length_b   1.000
_cell.length_c   1.000
_cell.angle_alpha   90.00
_cell.angle_beta   90.00
_cell.angle_gamma   90.00
#
_symmetry.space_group_name_H-M   'P 1'
#
loop_
_entity.id
_entity.type
_entity.pdbx_description
1 polymer ?
#
loop_
_entity_poly.entity_id
_entity_poly.type
_entity_poly.pdbx_seq_one_letter_code
_entity_poly.pdbx_strand_id
1 'polypeptide(L)' 'MKQQKMVFGVNGEKIELSNINPATNLLEFLRSPTPYKGAKLGCGEVWICL' A
#
# COMPACT_ATOMS: atom_id res chain seq x y z
N MET A 1 -8.91 -5.59 -21.64
CA MET A 1 -8.44 -4.59 -20.66
C MET A 1 -6.97 -4.85 -20.38
N LYS A 2 -6.09 -3.86 -20.56
CA LYS A 2 -4.64 -4.05 -20.43
C LYS A 2 -4.29 -4.09 -18.94
N GLN A 3 -3.94 -5.27 -18.40
CA GLN A 3 -3.51 -5.39 -17.00
C GLN A 3 -2.14 -4.71 -16.85
N GLN A 4 -2.12 -3.50 -16.29
CA GLN A 4 -0.87 -2.83 -15.96
C GLN A 4 -0.29 -3.44 -14.70
N LYS A 5 0.96 -3.91 -14.77
CA LYS A 5 1.71 -4.35 -13.60
C LYS A 5 2.24 -3.13 -12.86
N MET A 6 1.97 -3.08 -11.55
CA MET A 6 2.50 -2.04 -10.67
C MET A 6 3.63 -2.64 -9.83
N VAL A 7 4.77 -1.97 -9.81
CA VAL A 7 5.98 -2.47 -9.15
C VAL A 7 6.35 -1.49 -8.05
N PHE A 8 6.51 -2.00 -6.83
CA PHE A 8 6.89 -1.23 -5.64
C PHE A 8 8.19 -1.77 -5.06
N GLY A 9 9.03 -0.89 -4.52
CA GLY A 9 10.16 -1.25 -3.66
C GLY A 9 9.79 -0.97 -2.20
N VAL A 10 9.66 -2.01 -1.37
CA VAL A 10 9.30 -1.89 0.04
C VAL A 10 10.36 -2.57 0.88
N ASN A 11 11.03 -1.83 1.78
CA ASN A 11 12.10 -2.35 2.64
C ASN A 11 13.20 -3.13 1.89
N GLY A 12 13.50 -2.72 0.65
CA GLY A 12 14.49 -3.39 -0.21
C GLY A 12 13.95 -4.60 -0.99
N GLU A 13 12.71 -5.02 -0.74
CA GLU A 13 12.03 -6.05 -1.52
C GLU A 13 11.25 -5.46 -2.69
N LYS A 14 11.28 -6.15 -3.83
CA LYS A 14 10.48 -5.80 -5.01
C LYS A 14 9.14 -6.53 -4.95
N ILE A 15 8.05 -5.78 -4.95
CA ILE A 15 6.68 -6.32 -4.93
C ILE A 15 6.00 -5.97 -6.24
N GLU A 16 5.59 -7.00 -6.98
CA GLU A 16 4.88 -6.86 -8.26
C GLU A 16 3.41 -7.21 -8.09
N LEU A 17 2.54 -6.28 -8.45
CA LEU A 17 1.09 -6.44 -8.35
C LEU A 17 0.46 -6.42 -9.73
N SER A 18 -0.52 -7.29 -9.92
CA SER A 18 -1.38 -7.31 -11.10
C SER A 18 -2.81 -7.03 -10.64
N ASN A 19 -3.49 -6.08 -11.28
CA ASN A 19 -4.92 -5.79 -11.04
C ASN A 19 -5.26 -5.23 -9.63
N ILE A 20 -4.47 -4.26 -9.15
CA ILE A 20 -4.81 -3.53 -7.91
C ILE A 20 -5.94 -2.52 -8.17
N ASN A 21 -6.83 -2.35 -7.20
CA ASN A 21 -7.85 -1.31 -7.26
C ASN A 21 -7.17 0.06 -7.13
N PRO A 22 -7.39 1.02 -8.06
CA PRO A 22 -6.81 2.36 -7.95
C PRO A 22 -7.25 3.14 -6.70
N ALA A 23 -8.34 2.73 -6.04
CA ALA A 23 -8.77 3.29 -4.76
C ALA A 23 -7.99 2.73 -3.55
N THR A 24 -7.14 1.71 -3.73
CA THR A 24 -6.31 1.16 -2.66
C THR A 24 -5.26 2.18 -2.23
N ASN A 25 -5.30 2.58 -0.96
CA ASN A 25 -4.30 3.47 -0.38
C ASN A 25 -3.03 2.69 0.02
N LEU A 26 -1.92 3.42 0.19
CA LEU A 26 -0.62 2.83 0.50
C LEU A 26 -0.60 2.06 1.82
N LEU A 27 -1.34 2.53 2.83
CA LEU A 27 -1.37 1.87 4.13
C LEU A 27 -2.06 0.50 4.04
N GLU A 28 -3.17 0.43 3.31
CA GLU A 28 -3.87 -0.82 3.00
C GLU A 28 -2.98 -1.76 2.19
N PHE A 29 -2.26 -1.24 1.19
CA PHE A 29 -1.26 -2.02 0.46
C PHE A 29 -0.16 -2.57 1.39
N LEU A 30 0.39 -1.78 2.31
CA LEU A 30 1.41 -2.30 3.23
C LEU A 30 0.80 -3.33 4.19
N ARG A 31 -0.37 -3.05 4.75
CA ARG A 31 -0.94 -3.88 5.82
C ARG A 31 -1.72 -5.10 5.36
N SER A 32 -2.13 -5.22 4.11
CA SER A 32 -2.94 -6.37 3.64
C SER A 32 -2.09 -7.38 2.86
N PRO A 33 -1.58 -7.06 1.65
CA PRO A 33 -0.80 -8.01 0.85
C PRO A 33 0.64 -8.21 1.30
N THR A 34 1.17 -7.42 2.24
CA THR A 34 2.54 -7.61 2.77
C THR A 34 2.54 -8.01 4.26
N PRO A 35 3.61 -8.64 4.77
CA PRO A 35 3.73 -8.95 6.20
C PRO A 35 3.99 -7.70 7.06
N TYR A 36 4.20 -6.52 6.48
CA TYR A 36 4.54 -5.30 7.20
C TYR A 36 3.31 -4.69 7.90
N LYS A 37 3.21 -4.83 9.23
CA LYS A 37 2.09 -4.29 10.03
C LYS A 37 2.47 -3.11 10.95
N GLY A 38 3.71 -2.62 10.86
CA GLY A 38 4.22 -1.54 11.71
C GLY A 38 3.57 -0.17 11.41
N ALA A 39 3.23 0.09 10.15
CA ALA A 39 2.52 1.32 9.78
C ALA A 39 1.10 1.33 10.37
N LYS A 40 0.74 2.42 11.06
CA LYS A 40 -0.54 2.59 11.75
C LYS A 40 -1.43 3.62 11.05
N LEU A 41 -2.73 3.37 11.10
CA LEU A 41 -3.75 4.36 10.76
C LEU A 41 -4.07 5.16 12.03
N GLY A 42 -3.82 6.47 12.01
CA GLY A 42 -4.35 7.39 13.01
C GLY A 42 -5.78 7.77 12.66
N CYS A 43 -5.99 9.03 12.27
CA CYS A 43 -7.30 9.52 11.82
C CYS A 43 -7.58 9.28 10.32
N GLY A 44 -6.57 8.87 9.54
CA GLY A 44 -6.68 8.73 8.09
C GLY A 44 -6.53 10.04 7.32
N GLU A 45 -6.36 11.14 8.05
CA GLU A 45 -5.98 12.46 7.53
C GLU A 45 -4.48 12.70 7.77
N VAL A 46 -3.84 13.45 6.87
CA VAL A 46 -2.37 13.64 6.84
C VAL A 46 -1.84 14.27 8.13
N TRP A 47 -2.68 15.03 8.82
CA TRP A 47 -2.37 15.63 10.10
C TRP A 47 -3.03 14.77 11.17
N ILE A 48 -2.22 13.99 11.89
CA ILE A 48 -2.62 13.37 13.14
C ILE A 48 -3.33 14.45 13.99
N CYS A 49 -4.61 14.29 14.30
CA CYS A 49 -5.37 15.25 15.10
C CYS A 49 -4.70 15.42 16.46
N LEU A 50 -4.04 16.56 16.65
CA LEU A 50 -3.63 17.10 17.96
C LEU A 50 -4.83 17.71 18.65
#